data_AF-A0A8S0Q830-F1
#
_entry.id   AF-A0A8S0Q830-F1
#
_cell.length_a   1.000
_cell.length_b   1.000
_cell.length_c   1.000
_cell.angle_alpha   90.00
_cell.angle_beta   90.00
_cell.angle_gamma   90.00
#
_symmetry.space_group_name_H-M   'P 1'
#
loop_
_entity.id
_entity.type
_entity.pdbx_description
1 polymer ?
#
loop_
_entity_poly.entity_id
_entity_poly.type
_entity_poly.pdbx_seq_one_letter_code
_entity_poly.pdbx_strand_id
1 'polypeptide(L)'
;MDFGALEHLENPDHHVHSVQVMNLYNKVRELLAAVDCPKAFTPKDLIKPETDRTELFLGALLNFCIHRETKLELLRPVVEELTNFEERRLAAEARTNQLNAEIAECEESRERELPLVQEVNSKVTELRQTISGLNNHQMSLKTSIKQLKEKTKEMDEKISNAEFSLVQSVQENANLRSKIVQSPDKLQRALEEKKMAQIEAKNAERAAVQSFQDKTATLESYTKASKKISKHFAQMQALQEQVNSAKSVEKDVKVLKSKLSDEGVLDKSLEAKIVELQAKADQLKEFKRQLEKESSLRMEDATKELNNVKLEVESKKHTLDQRQRQVESVVAEGDAITSKINSVKQSGEAKMQELGQKGEEIMTEFYRYSNSIRDLFPTTDVNPAAVQKRS
;
A
#
# COMPACT_ATOMS: atom_id res chain seq x y z
N MET A 1 35.20 16.58 -36.54
CA MET A 1 36.61 16.13 -36.59
C MET A 1 37.13 16.16 -35.17
N ASP A 2 37.38 14.99 -34.60
CA ASP A 2 37.89 14.85 -33.22
C ASP A 2 39.35 15.29 -33.10
N PHE A 3 39.74 15.70 -31.89
CA PHE A 3 41.08 16.18 -31.54
C PHE A 3 42.22 15.21 -31.93
N GLY A 4 41.95 13.91 -32.11
CA GLY A 4 42.95 12.91 -32.54
C GLY A 4 43.49 13.09 -33.97
N ALA A 5 42.85 13.91 -34.81
CA ALA A 5 43.36 14.23 -36.15
C ALA A 5 44.54 15.23 -36.15
N LEU A 6 44.81 15.92 -35.03
CA LEU A 6 45.95 16.85 -34.91
C LEU A 6 47.30 16.13 -34.86
N GLU A 7 47.36 14.94 -34.25
CA GLU A 7 48.61 14.18 -34.04
C GLU A 7 49.26 13.69 -35.34
N HIS A 8 48.50 13.71 -36.44
CA HIS A 8 48.94 13.27 -37.76
C HIS A 8 49.45 14.42 -38.65
N LEU A 9 49.42 15.68 -38.15
CA LEU A 9 49.90 16.86 -38.87
C LEU A 9 51.35 17.20 -38.48
N GLU A 10 52.15 17.63 -39.46
CA GLU A 10 53.53 18.07 -39.24
C GLU A 10 53.51 19.40 -38.45
N ASN A 11 54.05 19.40 -37.22
CA ASN A 11 53.98 20.51 -36.24
C ASN A 11 52.55 20.81 -35.72
N PRO A 12 51.96 19.93 -34.89
CA PRO A 12 50.57 20.03 -34.42
C PRO A 12 50.26 21.34 -33.66
N ASP A 13 51.22 21.87 -32.90
CA ASP A 13 51.05 23.10 -32.12
C ASP A 13 50.73 24.33 -32.99
N HIS A 14 51.23 24.36 -34.24
CA HIS A 14 50.96 25.45 -35.17
C HIS A 14 49.57 25.37 -35.83
N HIS A 15 48.89 24.23 -35.73
CA HIS A 15 47.61 23.97 -36.38
C HIS A 15 46.40 24.00 -35.44
N VAL A 16 46.62 24.15 -34.12
CA VAL A 16 45.56 24.20 -33.10
C VAL A 16 44.49 25.23 -33.44
N HIS A 17 44.89 26.45 -33.79
CA HIS A 17 43.93 27.51 -34.11
C HIS A 17 43.16 27.24 -35.41
N SER A 18 43.83 26.75 -36.45
CA SER A 18 43.20 26.40 -37.73
C SER A 18 42.17 25.28 -37.58
N VAL A 19 42.46 24.26 -36.77
CA VAL A 19 41.52 23.16 -36.51
C VAL A 19 40.30 23.64 -35.73
N GLN A 20 40.47 24.51 -34.73
CA GLN A 20 39.35 25.11 -34.00
C GLN A 20 38.42 25.88 -34.95
N VAL A 21 38.99 26.72 -35.83
CA VAL A 21 38.23 27.50 -36.82
C VAL A 21 37.50 26.58 -37.80
N MET A 22 38.18 25.55 -38.30
CA MET A 22 37.57 24.59 -39.23
C MET A 22 36.46 23.76 -38.57
N ASN A 23 36.62 23.39 -37.30
CA ASN A 23 35.59 22.71 -36.51
C ASN A 23 34.36 23.59 -36.31
N LEU A 24 34.55 24.87 -35.98
CA LEU A 24 33.46 25.82 -35.87
C LEU A 24 32.75 26.00 -37.22
N TYR A 25 33.52 26.20 -38.29
CA TYR A 25 32.98 26.28 -39.65
C TYR A 25 32.12 25.07 -40.01
N ASN A 26 32.61 23.85 -39.78
CA ASN A 26 31.88 22.63 -40.09
C ASN A 26 30.58 22.53 -39.27
N LYS A 27 30.62 22.83 -37.97
CA LYS A 27 29.43 22.83 -37.10
C LYS A 27 28.38 23.85 -37.55
N VAL A 28 28.80 25.08 -37.85
CA VAL A 28 27.89 26.14 -38.31
C VAL A 28 27.30 25.79 -39.68
N ARG A 29 28.12 25.25 -40.59
CA ARG A 29 27.66 24.79 -41.90
C ARG A 29 26.64 23.67 -41.80
N GLU A 30 26.89 22.67 -40.95
CA GLU A 30 25.96 21.55 -40.70
C GLU A 30 24.65 22.04 -40.09
N LEU A 31 24.72 22.94 -39.11
CA LEU A 31 23.53 23.55 -38.52
C LEU A 31 22.73 24.35 -39.55
N LEU A 32 23.39 25.17 -40.37
CA LEU A 32 22.74 25.96 -41.42
C LEU A 32 22.13 25.08 -42.51
N ALA A 33 22.74 23.93 -42.80
CA ALA A 33 22.15 22.93 -43.70
C ALA A 33 20.91 22.28 -43.08
N ALA A 34 20.93 21.96 -41.78
CA ALA A 34 19.80 21.36 -41.09
C ALA A 34 18.57 22.29 -40.94
N VAL A 35 18.77 23.60 -41.03
CA VAL A 35 17.68 24.61 -41.05
C VAL A 35 17.31 25.03 -42.47
N ASP A 36 17.77 24.31 -43.50
CA ASP A 36 17.51 24.57 -44.91
C ASP A 36 17.84 26.01 -45.34
N CYS A 37 18.97 26.56 -44.88
CA CYS A 37 19.39 27.89 -45.27
C CYS A 37 19.67 27.96 -46.79
N PRO A 38 19.11 28.95 -47.51
CA PRO A 38 19.15 29.00 -48.98
C PRO A 38 20.55 29.26 -49.57
N LYS A 39 21.51 29.72 -48.76
CA LYS A 39 22.91 29.90 -49.18
C LYS A 39 23.82 28.96 -48.41
N ALA A 40 24.83 28.44 -49.10
CA ALA A 40 25.89 27.66 -48.47
C ALA A 40 26.82 28.56 -47.63
N PHE A 41 27.10 28.11 -46.41
CA PHE A 41 28.11 28.69 -45.54
C PHE A 41 29.51 28.27 -46.00
N THR A 42 30.39 29.26 -46.17
CA THR A 42 31.75 29.08 -46.68
C THR A 42 32.79 29.53 -45.63
N PRO A 43 34.06 29.10 -45.71
CA PRO A 43 35.07 29.54 -44.75
C PRO A 43 35.25 31.07 -44.71
N LYS A 44 34.96 31.76 -45.82
CA LYS A 44 34.98 33.23 -45.89
C LYS A 44 33.96 33.87 -44.97
N ASP A 45 32.80 33.26 -44.80
CA ASP A 45 31.74 33.78 -43.93
C ASP A 45 32.13 33.79 -42.46
N LEU A 46 33.10 32.96 -42.08
CA LEU A 46 33.64 32.91 -40.72
C LEU A 46 34.87 33.82 -40.55
N ILE A 47 35.75 33.89 -41.54
CA ILE A 47 37.04 34.61 -41.45
C ILE A 47 36.92 36.08 -41.84
N LYS A 48 36.05 36.39 -42.80
CA LYS A 48 35.83 37.75 -43.32
C LYS A 48 34.33 37.95 -43.64
N PRO A 49 33.49 38.16 -42.61
CA PRO A 49 32.05 38.25 -42.78
C PRO A 49 31.64 39.45 -43.63
N GLU A 50 30.75 39.21 -44.59
CA GLU A 50 30.04 40.25 -45.34
C GLU A 50 28.70 40.51 -44.66
N THR A 51 28.30 41.78 -44.54
CA THR A 51 27.09 42.18 -43.81
C THR A 51 25.85 41.44 -44.31
N ASP A 52 25.56 41.50 -45.61
CA ASP A 52 24.36 40.88 -46.21
C ASP A 52 24.30 39.35 -46.02
N ARG A 53 25.46 38.68 -46.09
CA ARG A 53 25.53 37.22 -45.91
C ARG A 53 25.37 36.84 -44.45
N THR A 54 26.00 37.61 -43.55
CA THR A 54 25.91 37.41 -42.11
C THR A 54 24.46 37.59 -41.63
N GLU A 55 23.79 38.65 -42.09
CA GLU A 55 22.37 38.89 -41.80
C GLU A 55 21.48 37.74 -42.28
N LEU A 56 21.72 37.19 -43.47
CA LEU A 56 20.96 36.05 -43.97
C LEU A 56 21.13 34.81 -43.08
N PHE A 57 22.37 34.45 -42.71
CA PHE A 57 22.63 33.28 -41.87
C PHE A 57 22.07 33.46 -40.46
N LEU A 58 22.26 34.63 -39.86
CA LEU A 58 21.70 34.95 -38.55
C LEU A 58 20.17 34.96 -38.59
N GLY A 59 19.56 35.47 -39.66
CA GLY A 59 18.12 35.43 -39.87
C GLY A 59 17.58 34.00 -39.95
N ALA A 60 18.25 33.12 -40.69
CA ALA A 60 17.89 31.70 -40.75
C ALA A 60 17.97 31.01 -39.37
N LEU A 61 19.05 31.27 -38.62
CA LEU A 61 19.22 30.72 -37.26
C LEU A 61 18.21 31.29 -36.27
N LEU A 62 17.90 32.58 -36.37
CA LEU A 62 16.91 33.24 -35.53
C LEU A 62 15.51 32.67 -35.79
N ASN A 63 15.13 32.51 -37.06
CA ASN A 63 13.89 31.87 -37.45
C ASN A 63 13.79 30.45 -36.90
N PHE A 64 14.87 29.67 -36.96
CA PHE A 64 14.91 28.36 -36.33
C PHE A 64 14.74 28.42 -34.81
N CYS A 65 15.39 29.37 -34.13
CA CYS A 65 15.23 29.51 -32.68
C CYS A 65 13.80 29.84 -32.28
N ILE A 66 13.14 30.78 -32.99
CA ILE A 66 11.74 31.15 -32.76
C ILE A 66 10.82 29.95 -33.04
N HIS A 67 11.07 29.22 -34.13
CA HIS A 67 10.31 28.01 -34.45
C HIS A 67 10.49 26.95 -33.36
N ARG A 68 11.73 26.68 -32.93
CA ARG A 68 12.05 25.71 -31.89
C ARG A 68 11.35 26.06 -30.59
N GLU A 69 11.39 27.32 -30.16
CA GLU A 69 10.74 27.78 -28.94
C GLU A 69 9.21 27.56 -29.00
N THR A 70 8.58 27.92 -30.13
CA THR A 70 7.15 27.68 -30.37
C THR A 70 6.81 26.19 -30.33
N LYS A 71 7.67 25.32 -30.88
CA LYS A 71 7.47 23.87 -30.85
C LYS A 71 7.70 23.28 -29.45
N LEU A 72 8.69 23.76 -28.71
CA LEU A 72 8.93 23.34 -27.32
C LEU A 72 7.78 23.75 -26.40
N GLU A 73 7.20 24.93 -26.60
CA GLU A 73 5.98 25.38 -25.92
C GLU A 73 4.82 24.41 -26.16
N LEU A 74 4.59 24.02 -27.42
CA LEU A 74 3.54 23.05 -27.77
C LEU A 74 3.80 21.66 -27.18
N LEU A 75 5.06 21.26 -27.04
CA LEU A 75 5.46 19.98 -26.47
C LEU A 75 5.53 19.98 -24.94
N ARG A 76 5.53 21.14 -24.29
CA ARG A 76 5.57 21.27 -22.83
C ARG A 76 4.57 20.35 -22.11
N PRO A 77 3.27 20.32 -22.45
CA PRO A 77 2.33 19.43 -21.76
C PRO A 77 2.70 17.95 -21.88
N VAL A 78 3.27 17.52 -23.01
CA VAL A 78 3.73 16.14 -23.20
C VAL A 78 4.93 15.83 -22.31
N VAL A 79 5.87 16.77 -22.17
CA VAL A 79 7.04 16.64 -21.28
C VAL A 79 6.61 16.60 -19.81
N GLU A 80 5.66 17.45 -19.42
CA GLU A 80 5.08 17.45 -18.07
C GLU A 80 4.34 16.14 -17.78
N GLU A 81 3.54 15.63 -18.73
CA GLU A 81 2.91 14.32 -18.61
C GLU A 81 3.93 13.19 -18.47
N LEU A 82 4.99 13.17 -19.28
CA LEU A 82 6.07 12.17 -19.18
C LEU A 82 6.75 12.21 -17.80
N THR A 83 7.00 13.41 -17.28
CA THR A 83 7.59 13.59 -15.94
C THR A 83 6.65 13.04 -14.86
N ASN A 84 5.35 13.36 -14.94
CA ASN A 84 4.34 12.83 -14.03
C ASN A 84 4.21 11.30 -14.10
N PHE A 85 4.33 10.70 -15.30
CA PHE A 85 4.33 9.25 -15.46
C PHE A 85 5.56 8.62 -14.82
N GLU A 86 6.74 9.22 -14.99
CA GLU A 86 7.97 8.72 -14.39
C GLU A 86 7.91 8.78 -12.85
N GLU A 87 7.39 9.85 -12.28
CA GLU A 87 7.15 9.96 -10.83
C GLU A 87 6.19 8.88 -10.33
N ARG A 88 5.08 8.64 -11.04
CA ARG A 88 4.12 7.56 -10.71
C ARG A 88 4.76 6.19 -10.81
N ARG A 89 5.61 5.96 -11.82
CA ARG A 89 6.35 4.71 -12.03
C ARG A 89 7.29 4.45 -10.85
N LEU A 90 8.09 5.45 -10.47
CA LEU A 90 9.01 5.36 -9.33
C LEU A 90 8.26 5.13 -8.01
N ALA A 91 7.14 5.80 -7.78
CA ALA A 91 6.31 5.60 -6.59
C ALA A 91 5.71 4.18 -6.54
N ALA A 92 5.25 3.64 -7.66
CA ALA A 92 4.74 2.28 -7.76
C ALA A 92 5.85 1.23 -7.54
N GLU A 93 7.03 1.47 -8.08
CA GLU A 93 8.21 0.63 -7.89
C GLU A 93 8.65 0.60 -6.42
N ALA A 94 8.70 1.76 -5.76
CA ALA A 94 8.98 1.85 -4.33
C ALA A 94 7.96 1.07 -3.48
N ARG A 95 6.66 1.21 -3.78
CA ARG A 95 5.60 0.47 -3.08
C ARG A 95 5.70 -1.04 -3.31
N THR A 96 6.05 -1.46 -4.53
CA THR A 96 6.24 -2.87 -4.86
C THR A 96 7.41 -3.46 -4.07
N ASN A 97 8.52 -2.73 -3.97
CA ASN A 97 9.68 -3.13 -3.18
C ASN A 97 9.36 -3.22 -1.68
N GLN A 98 8.57 -2.28 -1.15
CA GLN A 98 8.09 -2.33 0.23
C GLN A 98 7.25 -3.59 0.48
N LEU A 99 6.24 -3.84 -0.35
CA LEU A 99 5.37 -5.01 -0.21
C LEU A 99 6.15 -6.33 -0.33
N ASN A 100 7.12 -6.40 -1.24
CA ASN A 100 7.98 -7.58 -1.37
C ASN A 100 8.83 -7.80 -0.11
N ALA A 101 9.32 -6.74 0.53
CA ALA A 101 10.04 -6.86 1.80
C ALA A 101 9.13 -7.36 2.93
N GLU A 102 7.90 -6.84 3.03
CA GLU A 102 6.89 -7.30 3.99
C GLU A 102 6.50 -8.77 3.78
N ILE A 103 6.36 -9.20 2.51
CA ILE A 103 6.12 -10.61 2.16
C ILE A 103 7.28 -11.49 2.61
N ALA A 104 8.53 -11.09 2.32
CA ALA A 104 9.71 -11.85 2.69
C ALA A 104 9.83 -12.01 4.22
N GLU A 105 9.54 -10.96 5.00
CA GLU A 105 9.52 -11.03 6.46
C GLU A 105 8.45 -12.00 6.98
N CYS A 106 7.24 -11.97 6.39
CA CYS A 106 6.17 -12.89 6.74
C CYS A 106 6.52 -14.35 6.41
N GLU A 107 7.15 -14.58 5.26
CA GLU A 107 7.63 -15.90 4.85
C GLU A 107 8.71 -16.42 5.80
N GLU A 108 9.67 -15.59 6.18
CA GLU A 108 10.71 -15.94 7.16
C GLU A 108 10.10 -16.28 8.53
N SER A 109 9.15 -15.49 9.02
CA SER A 109 8.43 -15.80 10.28
C SER A 109 7.69 -17.12 10.18
N ARG A 110 7.01 -17.37 9.06
CA ARG A 110 6.29 -18.63 8.81
C ARG A 110 7.25 -19.82 8.77
N GLU A 111 8.42 -19.70 8.15
CA GLU A 111 9.43 -20.75 8.15
C GLU A 111 9.98 -21.04 9.55
N ARG A 112 10.19 -20.00 10.37
CA ARG A 112 10.60 -20.13 11.78
C ARG A 112 9.53 -20.83 12.63
N GLU A 113 8.25 -20.58 12.35
CA GLU A 113 7.12 -21.18 13.08
C GLU A 113 6.78 -22.60 12.62
N LEU A 114 7.08 -22.95 11.36
CA LEU A 114 6.80 -24.26 10.78
C LEU A 114 7.28 -25.45 11.62
N PRO A 115 8.53 -25.51 12.14
CA PRO A 115 8.99 -26.63 12.95
C PRO A 115 8.23 -26.73 14.28
N LEU A 116 7.87 -25.60 14.91
CA LEU A 116 7.09 -25.58 16.14
C LEU A 116 5.69 -26.15 15.92
N VAL A 117 5.04 -25.76 14.82
CA VAL A 117 3.73 -26.29 14.43
C VAL A 117 3.81 -27.79 14.14
N GLN A 118 4.87 -28.26 13.47
CA GLN A 118 5.08 -29.69 13.22
C GLN A 118 5.28 -30.47 14.52
N GLU A 119 6.06 -29.95 15.47
CA GLU A 119 6.27 -30.57 16.79
C GLU A 119 4.99 -30.63 17.62
N VAL A 120 4.19 -29.56 17.62
CA VAL A 120 2.89 -29.57 18.31
C VAL A 120 1.94 -30.57 17.66
N ASN A 121 1.90 -30.63 16.32
CA ASN A 121 1.05 -31.58 15.61
C ASN A 121 1.47 -33.03 15.89
N SER A 122 2.77 -33.35 15.92
CA SER A 122 3.24 -34.69 16.26
C SER A 122 2.81 -35.07 17.68
N LYS A 123 3.02 -34.20 18.66
CA LYS A 123 2.56 -34.42 20.06
C LYS A 123 1.04 -34.62 20.14
N VAL A 124 0.26 -33.83 19.40
CA VAL A 124 -1.20 -33.98 19.35
C VAL A 124 -1.58 -35.35 18.78
N THR A 125 -0.91 -35.81 17.72
CA THR A 125 -1.16 -37.14 17.15
C THR A 125 -0.80 -38.27 18.11
N GLU A 126 0.33 -38.17 18.80
CA GLU A 126 0.76 -39.14 19.83
C GLU A 126 -0.21 -39.21 21.00
N LEU A 127 -0.66 -38.05 21.51
CA LEU A 127 -1.66 -37.99 22.58
C LEU A 127 -3.00 -38.60 22.13
N ARG A 128 -3.45 -38.34 20.91
CA ARG A 128 -4.67 -38.95 20.36
C ARG A 128 -4.56 -40.47 20.28
N GLN A 129 -3.41 -40.99 19.84
CA GLN A 129 -3.15 -42.43 19.82
C GLN A 129 -3.14 -43.01 21.24
N THR A 130 -2.51 -42.33 22.19
CA THR A 130 -2.46 -42.74 23.60
C THR A 130 -3.86 -42.79 24.22
N ILE A 131 -4.69 -41.77 24.00
CA ILE A 131 -6.08 -41.73 24.46
C ILE A 131 -6.88 -42.89 23.86
N SER A 132 -6.72 -43.16 22.56
CA SER A 132 -7.36 -44.30 21.90
C SER A 132 -6.94 -45.64 22.56
N GLY A 133 -5.64 -45.82 22.81
CA GLY A 133 -5.10 -46.99 23.50
C GLY A 133 -5.65 -47.16 24.92
N LEU A 134 -5.69 -46.08 25.71
CA LEU A 134 -6.24 -46.09 27.07
C LEU A 134 -7.74 -46.38 27.08
N ASN A 135 -8.51 -45.85 26.14
CA ASN A 135 -9.94 -46.14 26.02
C ASN A 135 -10.18 -47.62 25.70
N ASN A 136 -9.39 -48.21 24.79
CA ASN A 136 -9.45 -49.63 24.49
C ASN A 136 -9.12 -50.49 25.73
N HIS A 137 -8.08 -50.10 26.47
CA HIS A 137 -7.71 -50.78 27.71
C HIS A 137 -8.81 -50.67 28.78
N GLN A 138 -9.41 -49.49 28.95
CA GLN A 138 -10.53 -49.27 29.87
C GLN A 138 -11.73 -50.15 29.51
N MET A 139 -12.05 -50.30 28.23
CA MET A 139 -13.13 -51.19 27.77
C MET A 139 -12.83 -52.66 28.05
N SER A 140 -11.59 -53.10 27.85
CA SER A 140 -11.13 -54.45 28.20
C SER A 140 -11.26 -54.72 29.70
N LEU A 141 -10.79 -53.79 30.55
CA LEU A 141 -10.92 -53.88 32.00
C LEU A 141 -12.38 -53.92 32.46
N LYS A 142 -13.25 -53.08 31.89
CA LYS A 142 -14.70 -53.13 32.18
C LYS A 142 -15.30 -54.50 31.87
N THR A 143 -14.88 -55.11 30.75
CA THR A 143 -15.32 -56.44 30.35
C THR A 143 -14.82 -57.50 31.33
N SER A 144 -13.55 -57.44 31.73
CA SER A 144 -12.97 -58.35 32.71
C SER A 144 -13.63 -58.24 34.10
N ILE A 145 -13.90 -57.02 34.56
CA ILE A 145 -14.63 -56.78 35.83
C ILE A 145 -16.02 -57.41 35.77
N LYS A 146 -16.74 -57.29 34.64
CA LYS A 146 -18.05 -57.91 34.47
C LYS A 146 -17.95 -59.44 34.58
N GLN A 147 -16.97 -60.05 33.90
CA GLN A 147 -16.73 -61.49 33.97
C GLN A 147 -16.36 -61.96 35.38
N LEU A 148 -15.51 -61.21 36.09
CA LEU A 148 -15.15 -61.54 37.47
C LEU A 148 -16.36 -61.47 38.41
N LYS A 149 -17.21 -60.45 38.28
CA LYS A 149 -18.47 -60.36 39.06
C LYS A 149 -19.40 -61.53 38.79
N GLU A 150 -19.48 -61.98 37.54
CA GLU A 150 -20.29 -63.14 37.15
C GLU A 150 -19.75 -64.42 37.78
N LYS A 151 -18.42 -64.63 37.75
CA LYS A 151 -17.76 -65.73 38.46
C LYS A 151 -17.94 -65.68 39.98
N THR A 152 -17.90 -64.49 40.57
CA THR A 152 -18.16 -64.33 42.02
C THR A 152 -19.57 -64.79 42.36
N LYS A 153 -20.58 -64.37 41.60
CA LYS A 153 -21.97 -64.84 41.79
C LYS A 153 -22.10 -66.35 41.65
N GLU A 154 -21.46 -66.93 40.63
CA GLU A 154 -21.45 -68.38 40.44
C GLU A 154 -20.80 -69.13 41.62
N MET A 155 -19.71 -68.58 42.18
CA MET A 155 -19.07 -69.13 43.38
C MET A 155 -19.95 -68.98 44.62
N ASP A 156 -20.60 -67.84 44.82
CA ASP A 156 -21.53 -67.61 45.93
C ASP A 156 -22.71 -68.60 45.88
N GLU A 157 -23.28 -68.83 44.70
CA GLU A 157 -24.33 -69.84 44.49
C GLU A 157 -23.84 -71.25 44.86
N LYS A 158 -22.61 -71.62 44.48
CA LYS A 158 -22.00 -72.90 44.85
C LYS A 158 -21.79 -73.02 46.36
N ILE A 159 -21.36 -71.94 47.02
CA ILE A 159 -21.19 -71.91 48.48
C ILE A 159 -22.53 -72.11 49.18
N SER A 160 -23.57 -71.35 48.80
CA SER A 160 -24.90 -71.51 49.39
C SER A 160 -25.47 -72.91 49.18
N ASN A 161 -25.25 -73.54 48.02
CA ASN A 161 -25.67 -74.91 47.77
C ASN A 161 -24.91 -75.93 48.65
N ALA A 162 -23.61 -75.73 48.85
CA ALA A 162 -22.79 -76.56 49.74
C ALA A 162 -23.20 -76.40 51.22
N GLU A 163 -23.46 -75.17 51.67
CA GLU A 163 -23.96 -74.87 53.02
C GLU A 163 -25.32 -75.54 53.26
N PHE A 164 -26.23 -75.47 52.29
CA PHE A 164 -27.52 -76.15 52.35
C PHE A 164 -27.36 -77.67 52.51
N SER A 165 -26.48 -78.27 51.69
CA SER A 165 -26.17 -79.70 51.76
C SER A 165 -25.55 -80.09 53.10
N LEU A 166 -24.67 -79.26 53.65
CA LEU A 166 -24.05 -79.49 54.96
C LEU A 166 -25.10 -79.46 56.08
N VAL A 167 -26.00 -78.48 56.08
CA VAL A 167 -27.08 -78.38 57.06
C VAL A 167 -27.98 -79.62 57.01
N GLN A 168 -28.33 -80.09 55.80
CA GLN A 168 -29.09 -81.33 55.64
C GLN A 168 -28.36 -82.54 56.25
N SER A 169 -27.06 -82.68 55.97
CA SER A 169 -26.24 -83.76 56.53
C SER A 169 -26.13 -83.69 58.07
N VAL A 170 -25.99 -82.49 58.64
CA VAL A 170 -25.99 -82.28 60.10
C VAL A 170 -27.33 -82.69 60.73
N GLN A 171 -28.45 -82.33 60.10
CA GLN A 171 -29.78 -82.72 60.56
C GLN A 171 -29.97 -84.24 60.52
N GLU A 172 -29.50 -84.91 59.47
CA GLU A 172 -29.48 -86.37 59.37
C GLU A 172 -28.61 -87.00 60.46
N ASN A 173 -27.43 -86.43 60.75
CA ASN A 173 -26.55 -86.88 61.83
C ASN A 173 -27.22 -86.76 63.21
N ALA A 174 -27.94 -85.65 63.46
CA ALA A 174 -28.71 -85.45 64.68
C ALA A 174 -29.86 -86.48 64.82
N ASN A 175 -30.55 -86.78 63.73
CA ASN A 175 -31.59 -87.82 63.67
C ASN A 175 -31.05 -89.24 63.90
N LEU A 176 -29.79 -89.51 63.53
CA LEU A 176 -29.12 -90.77 63.84
C LEU A 176 -28.67 -90.82 65.30
N ARG A 177 -28.16 -89.70 65.84
CA ARG A 177 -27.77 -89.57 67.26
C ARG A 177 -28.95 -89.73 68.21
N SER A 178 -30.16 -89.31 67.84
CA SER A 178 -31.37 -89.50 68.65
C SER A 178 -31.86 -90.95 68.73
N LYS A 179 -31.30 -91.86 67.92
CA LYS A 179 -31.57 -93.31 67.95
C LYS A 179 -30.58 -94.10 68.83
N ILE A 180 -29.67 -93.42 69.52
CA ILE A 180 -28.69 -94.04 70.42
C ILE A 180 -29.21 -93.99 71.85
N VAL A 181 -29.65 -95.14 72.38
CA VAL A 181 -30.10 -95.31 73.77
C VAL A 181 -28.90 -95.26 74.74
N GLN A 182 -28.97 -94.39 75.74
CA GLN A 182 -28.03 -94.30 76.85
C GLN A 182 -28.47 -95.19 78.02
N SER A 183 -27.61 -96.15 78.38
CA SER A 183 -27.77 -97.01 79.56
C SER A 183 -27.32 -96.30 80.84
N PRO A 184 -28.08 -96.39 81.95
CA PRO A 184 -28.15 -95.36 82.99
C PRO A 184 -27.43 -95.71 84.31
N ASP A 185 -26.61 -96.76 84.38
CA ASP A 185 -26.31 -97.42 85.67
C ASP A 185 -24.84 -97.42 86.13
N LYS A 186 -24.02 -96.48 85.68
CA LYS A 186 -22.62 -96.35 86.17
C LYS A 186 -22.19 -94.93 86.59
N LEU A 187 -23.14 -94.02 86.83
CA LEU A 187 -22.84 -92.63 87.23
C LEU A 187 -23.38 -92.25 88.61
N GLN A 188 -23.83 -93.22 89.42
CA GLN A 188 -24.37 -92.97 90.76
C GLN A 188 -23.32 -93.09 91.89
N ARG A 189 -22.07 -93.43 91.56
CA ARG A 189 -20.95 -93.47 92.53
C ARG A 189 -19.89 -92.39 92.33
N ALA A 190 -19.98 -91.60 91.26
CA ALA A 190 -19.11 -90.45 90.98
C ALA A 190 -19.75 -89.10 91.39
N LEU A 191 -20.97 -89.11 91.95
CA LEU A 191 -21.80 -87.93 92.18
C LEU A 191 -21.47 -87.21 93.50
N GLU A 192 -20.93 -87.91 94.50
CA GLU A 192 -20.70 -87.36 95.84
C GLU A 192 -19.32 -86.69 95.97
N GLU A 193 -18.28 -87.22 95.32
CA GLU A 193 -17.00 -86.49 95.17
C GLU A 193 -17.11 -85.32 94.18
N LYS A 194 -18.00 -85.41 93.17
CA LYS A 194 -18.27 -84.28 92.25
C LYS A 194 -18.95 -83.10 92.92
N LYS A 195 -19.63 -83.22 94.06
CA LYS A 195 -20.35 -82.09 94.69
C LYS A 195 -19.40 -81.04 95.29
N MET A 196 -18.28 -81.47 95.87
CA MET A 196 -17.27 -80.53 96.41
C MET A 196 -16.42 -79.92 95.29
N ALA A 197 -16.00 -80.74 94.31
CA ALA A 197 -15.36 -80.24 93.09
C ALA A 197 -16.29 -79.35 92.24
N GLN A 198 -17.62 -79.57 92.29
CA GLN A 198 -18.62 -78.75 91.60
C GLN A 198 -18.77 -77.37 92.25
N ILE A 199 -18.63 -77.23 93.57
CA ILE A 199 -18.69 -75.91 94.21
C ILE A 199 -17.43 -75.11 93.90
N GLU A 200 -16.25 -75.73 93.93
CA GLU A 200 -14.98 -75.09 93.59
C GLU A 200 -14.88 -74.79 92.08
N ALA A 201 -15.28 -75.74 91.21
CA ALA A 201 -15.36 -75.51 89.76
C ALA A 201 -16.43 -74.50 89.39
N LYS A 202 -17.56 -74.41 90.11
CA LYS A 202 -18.61 -73.40 89.85
C LYS A 202 -18.19 -72.02 90.35
N ASN A 203 -17.40 -71.92 91.42
CA ASN A 203 -16.80 -70.65 91.84
C ASN A 203 -15.67 -70.23 90.89
N ALA A 204 -14.83 -71.15 90.42
CA ALA A 204 -13.82 -70.91 89.40
C ALA A 204 -14.43 -70.59 88.02
N GLU A 205 -15.53 -71.25 87.64
CA GLU A 205 -16.32 -70.96 86.43
C GLU A 205 -16.99 -69.60 86.56
N ARG A 206 -17.59 -69.28 87.71
CA ARG A 206 -18.20 -67.96 87.93
C ARG A 206 -17.13 -66.86 87.94
N ALA A 207 -15.94 -67.11 88.46
CA ALA A 207 -14.79 -66.20 88.37
C ALA A 207 -14.22 -66.09 86.94
N ALA A 208 -14.17 -67.19 86.18
CA ALA A 208 -13.72 -67.21 84.79
C ALA A 208 -14.73 -66.55 83.85
N VAL A 209 -16.03 -66.77 84.07
CA VAL A 209 -17.13 -66.12 83.34
C VAL A 209 -17.17 -64.64 83.69
N GLN A 210 -17.01 -64.25 84.96
CA GLN A 210 -16.89 -62.84 85.33
C GLN A 210 -15.64 -62.21 84.69
N SER A 211 -14.48 -62.88 84.74
CA SER A 211 -13.27 -62.40 84.08
C SER A 211 -13.41 -62.31 82.55
N PHE A 212 -14.14 -63.24 81.93
CA PHE A 212 -14.42 -63.23 80.50
C PHE A 212 -15.40 -62.11 80.13
N GLN A 213 -16.41 -61.86 80.95
CA GLN A 213 -17.34 -60.73 80.79
C GLN A 213 -16.60 -59.40 80.97
N ASP A 214 -15.74 -59.27 81.97
CA ASP A 214 -14.92 -58.09 82.21
C ASP A 214 -13.94 -57.84 81.05
N LYS A 215 -13.28 -58.89 80.54
CA LYS A 215 -12.40 -58.81 79.36
C LYS A 215 -13.17 -58.48 78.09
N THR A 216 -14.37 -59.05 77.90
CA THR A 216 -15.25 -58.74 76.76
C THR A 216 -15.74 -57.30 76.80
N ALA A 217 -16.17 -56.81 77.98
CA ALA A 217 -16.56 -55.41 78.18
C ALA A 217 -15.38 -54.46 77.91
N THR A 218 -14.18 -54.85 78.36
CA THR A 218 -12.94 -54.12 78.07
C THR A 218 -12.65 -54.09 76.56
N LEU A 219 -12.73 -55.23 75.87
CA LEU A 219 -12.52 -55.34 74.42
C LEU A 219 -13.54 -54.52 73.62
N GLU A 220 -14.81 -54.51 74.02
CA GLU A 220 -15.84 -53.67 73.41
C GLU A 220 -15.54 -52.19 73.59
N SER A 221 -15.07 -51.78 74.77
CA SER A 221 -14.66 -50.39 75.03
C SER A 221 -13.48 -49.98 74.14
N TYR A 222 -12.47 -50.84 73.96
CA TYR A 222 -11.35 -50.63 73.05
C TYR A 222 -11.78 -50.61 71.58
N THR A 223 -12.72 -51.46 71.19
CA THR A 223 -13.25 -51.48 69.81
C THR A 223 -14.01 -50.20 69.48
N LYS A 224 -14.82 -49.69 70.44
CA LYS A 224 -15.50 -48.40 70.31
C LYS A 224 -14.51 -47.24 70.25
N ALA A 225 -13.45 -47.26 71.06
CA ALA A 225 -12.38 -46.26 71.03
C ALA A 225 -11.61 -46.29 69.69
N SER A 226 -11.24 -47.48 69.20
CA SER A 226 -10.56 -47.66 67.91
C SER A 226 -11.40 -47.14 66.74
N LYS A 227 -12.70 -47.46 66.70
CA LYS A 227 -13.63 -46.92 65.68
C LYS A 227 -13.71 -45.39 65.71
N LYS A 228 -13.72 -44.77 66.91
CA LYS A 228 -13.70 -43.31 67.05
C LYS A 228 -12.38 -42.72 66.54
N ILE A 229 -11.24 -43.34 66.88
CA ILE A 229 -9.91 -42.90 66.42
C ILE A 229 -9.83 -42.98 64.90
N SER A 230 -10.25 -44.08 64.27
CA SER A 230 -10.25 -44.19 62.80
C SER A 230 -11.13 -43.15 62.11
N LYS A 231 -12.30 -42.83 62.69
CA LYS A 231 -13.16 -41.77 62.17
C LYS A 231 -12.49 -40.39 62.26
N HIS A 232 -11.87 -40.07 63.39
CA HIS A 232 -11.14 -38.82 63.57
C HIS A 232 -9.90 -38.73 62.67
N PHE A 233 -9.21 -39.85 62.45
CA PHE A 233 -8.07 -39.91 61.52
C PHE A 233 -8.50 -39.62 60.07
N ALA A 234 -9.61 -40.21 59.61
CA ALA A 234 -10.16 -39.91 58.28
C ALA A 234 -10.58 -38.44 58.14
N GLN A 235 -11.18 -37.86 59.18
CA GLN A 235 -11.50 -36.42 59.22
C GLN A 235 -10.24 -35.55 59.15
N MET A 236 -9.16 -35.96 59.84
CA MET A 236 -7.88 -35.24 59.85
C MET A 236 -7.18 -35.30 58.48
N GLN A 237 -7.25 -36.43 57.78
CA GLN A 237 -6.78 -36.54 56.39
C GLN A 237 -7.55 -35.62 55.44
N ALA A 238 -8.87 -35.60 55.52
CA ALA A 238 -9.70 -34.72 54.68
C ALA A 238 -9.41 -33.23 54.94
N LEU A 239 -9.20 -32.85 56.21
CA LEU A 239 -8.76 -31.50 56.58
C LEU A 239 -7.38 -31.17 56.01
N GLN A 240 -6.43 -32.11 56.05
CA GLN A 240 -5.09 -31.92 55.49
C GLN A 240 -5.12 -31.71 53.97
N GLU A 241 -5.96 -32.45 53.24
CA GLU A 241 -6.16 -32.27 51.80
C GLU A 241 -6.77 -30.89 51.47
N GLN A 242 -7.77 -30.46 52.23
CA GLN A 242 -8.33 -29.11 52.08
C GLN A 242 -7.28 -28.01 52.33
N VAL A 243 -6.45 -28.16 53.35
CA VAL A 243 -5.37 -27.20 53.64
C VAL A 243 -4.35 -27.15 52.50
N ASN A 244 -4.00 -28.30 51.91
CA ASN A 244 -3.07 -28.35 50.78
C ASN A 244 -3.68 -27.70 49.52
N SER A 245 -4.96 -27.93 49.25
CA SER A 245 -5.70 -27.27 48.17
C SER A 245 -5.77 -25.75 48.38
N ALA A 246 -6.09 -25.29 49.59
CA ALA A 246 -6.12 -23.87 49.93
C ALA A 246 -4.76 -23.19 49.72
N LYS A 247 -3.65 -23.85 50.08
CA LYS A 247 -2.29 -23.34 49.82
C LYS A 247 -1.97 -23.24 48.32
N SER A 248 -2.49 -24.15 47.50
CA SER A 248 -2.34 -24.05 46.04
C SER A 248 -3.09 -22.84 45.49
N VAL A 249 -4.36 -22.69 45.89
CA VAL A 249 -5.19 -21.54 45.49
C VAL A 249 -4.57 -20.22 45.94
N GLU A 250 -3.98 -20.16 47.13
CA GLU A 250 -3.29 -18.95 47.61
C GLU A 250 -2.09 -18.57 46.73
N LYS A 251 -1.32 -19.56 46.23
CA LYS A 251 -0.23 -19.31 45.29
C LYS A 251 -0.75 -18.79 43.96
N ASP A 252 -1.81 -19.39 43.43
CA ASP A 252 -2.43 -18.96 42.17
C ASP A 252 -2.99 -17.53 42.29
N VAL A 253 -3.59 -17.18 43.43
CA VAL A 253 -4.06 -15.81 43.72
C VAL A 253 -2.90 -14.82 43.75
N LYS A 254 -1.74 -15.18 44.32
CA LYS A 254 -0.55 -14.31 44.31
C LYS A 254 -0.03 -14.08 42.89
N VAL A 255 0.01 -15.11 42.06
CA VAL A 255 0.43 -15.02 40.65
C VAL A 255 -0.57 -14.19 39.82
N LEU A 256 -1.86 -14.38 40.02
CA LEU A 256 -2.88 -13.59 39.33
C LEU A 256 -2.83 -12.12 39.74
N LYS A 257 -2.59 -11.83 41.03
CA LYS A 257 -2.45 -10.46 41.53
C LYS A 257 -1.24 -9.73 40.94
N SER A 258 -0.11 -10.42 40.74
CA SER A 258 1.04 -9.81 40.08
C SER A 258 0.75 -9.53 38.60
N LYS A 259 0.15 -10.48 37.87
CA LYS A 259 -0.24 -10.29 36.47
C LYS A 259 -1.20 -9.12 36.28
N LEU A 260 -2.19 -8.99 37.17
CA LEU A 260 -3.18 -7.90 37.12
C LEU A 260 -2.54 -6.54 37.41
N SER A 261 -1.49 -6.50 38.23
CA SER A 261 -0.68 -5.30 38.43
C SER A 261 0.10 -4.92 37.17
N ASP A 262 0.69 -5.90 36.49
CA ASP A 262 1.47 -5.68 35.26
C ASP A 262 0.56 -5.23 34.10
N GLU A 263 -0.61 -5.84 33.94
CA GLU A 263 -1.65 -5.38 32.98
C GLU A 263 -2.10 -3.96 33.28
N GLY A 264 -2.31 -3.59 34.56
CA GLY A 264 -2.66 -2.21 34.93
C GLY A 264 -1.58 -1.17 34.59
N VAL A 265 -0.31 -1.57 34.48
CA VAL A 265 0.77 -0.69 34.00
C VAL A 265 0.73 -0.55 32.47
N LEU A 266 0.46 -1.65 31.75
CA LEU A 266 0.28 -1.64 30.30
C LEU A 266 -0.91 -0.79 29.87
N ASP A 267 -2.05 -0.90 30.55
CA ASP A 267 -3.24 -0.08 30.26
C ASP A 267 -2.95 1.42 30.39
N LYS A 268 -2.27 1.83 31.46
CA LYS A 268 -1.87 3.25 31.63
C LYS A 268 -0.91 3.73 30.54
N SER A 269 -0.02 2.86 30.06
CA SER A 269 0.90 3.16 28.97
C SER A 269 0.16 3.32 27.64
N LEU A 270 -0.83 2.46 27.37
CA LEU A 270 -1.67 2.54 26.19
C LEU A 270 -2.57 3.78 26.22
N GLU A 271 -3.15 4.11 27.36
CA GLU A 271 -3.95 5.33 27.55
C GLU A 271 -3.12 6.59 27.24
N ALA A 272 -1.86 6.64 27.71
CA ALA A 272 -0.95 7.74 27.39
C ALA A 272 -0.65 7.84 25.88
N LYS A 273 -0.47 6.71 25.20
CA LYS A 273 -0.30 6.65 23.74
C LYS A 273 -1.54 7.13 22.99
N ILE A 274 -2.74 6.78 23.44
CA ILE A 274 -3.99 7.27 22.86
C ILE A 274 -4.05 8.79 22.94
N VAL A 275 -3.76 9.36 24.10
CA VAL A 275 -3.74 10.82 24.29
C VAL A 275 -2.71 11.50 23.38
N GLU A 276 -1.52 10.92 23.23
CA GLU A 276 -0.47 11.45 22.33
C GLU A 276 -0.91 11.42 20.85
N LEU A 277 -1.52 10.31 20.40
CA LEU A 277 -2.03 10.17 19.05
C LEU A 277 -3.20 11.13 18.78
N GLN A 278 -4.06 11.33 19.77
CA GLN A 278 -5.17 12.28 19.70
C GLN A 278 -4.65 13.71 19.52
N ALA A 279 -3.63 14.11 20.29
CA ALA A 279 -3.01 15.43 20.17
C ALA A 279 -2.37 15.65 18.78
N LYS A 280 -1.71 14.62 18.23
CA LYS A 280 -1.17 14.66 16.86
C LYS A 280 -2.27 14.78 15.80
N ALA A 281 -3.39 14.08 15.97
CA ALA A 281 -4.53 14.17 15.07
C ALA A 281 -5.14 15.58 15.07
N ASP A 282 -5.29 16.20 16.24
CA ASP A 282 -5.79 17.57 16.37
C ASP A 282 -4.84 18.59 15.72
N GLN A 283 -3.52 18.41 15.87
CA GLN A 283 -2.53 19.25 15.20
C GLN A 283 -2.62 19.16 13.68
N LEU A 284 -2.74 17.94 13.13
CA LEU A 284 -2.90 17.74 11.67
C LEU A 284 -4.21 18.33 11.15
N LYS A 285 -5.29 18.26 11.94
CA LYS A 285 -6.57 18.86 11.60
C LYS A 285 -6.48 20.39 11.51
N GLU A 286 -5.74 21.03 12.40
CA GLU A 286 -5.52 22.48 12.34
C GLU A 286 -4.62 22.88 11.15
N PHE A 287 -3.56 22.11 10.84
CA PHE A 287 -2.76 22.35 9.65
C PHE A 287 -3.58 22.23 8.35
N LYS A 288 -4.46 21.22 8.27
CA LYS A 288 -5.37 21.07 7.14
C LYS A 288 -6.28 22.30 6.99
N ARG A 289 -6.86 22.79 8.09
CA ARG A 289 -7.72 23.99 8.10
C ARG A 289 -6.98 25.23 7.62
N GLN A 290 -5.71 25.39 8.00
CA GLN A 290 -4.87 26.50 7.53
C GLN A 290 -4.59 26.41 6.03
N LEU A 291 -4.21 25.24 5.53
CA LEU A 291 -3.98 25.01 4.09
C LEU A 291 -5.23 25.25 3.25
N GLU A 292 -6.40 24.80 3.71
CA GLU A 292 -7.67 25.04 3.04
C GLU A 292 -7.98 26.55 2.94
N LYS A 293 -7.71 27.31 4.00
CA LYS A 293 -7.88 28.76 4.02
C LYS A 293 -6.88 29.49 3.11
N GLU A 294 -5.63 29.04 3.06
CA GLU A 294 -4.63 29.60 2.15
C GLU A 294 -4.96 29.32 0.68
N SER A 295 -5.42 28.09 0.39
CA SER A 295 -5.86 27.69 -0.94
C SER A 295 -7.05 28.51 -1.41
N SER A 296 -8.06 28.73 -0.55
CA SER A 296 -9.23 29.54 -0.91
C SER A 296 -8.86 31.00 -1.17
N LEU A 297 -7.98 31.58 -0.35
CA LEU A 297 -7.44 32.93 -0.58
C LEU A 297 -6.68 33.02 -1.91
N ARG A 298 -5.80 32.05 -2.21
CA ARG A 298 -5.08 32.01 -3.49
C ARG A 298 -6.01 31.89 -4.69
N MET A 299 -7.07 31.07 -4.59
CA MET A 299 -8.06 30.98 -5.66
C MET A 299 -8.83 32.30 -5.84
N GLU A 300 -9.18 32.97 -4.76
CA GLU A 300 -9.86 34.27 -4.82
C GLU A 300 -8.97 35.32 -5.49
N ASP A 301 -7.69 35.38 -5.12
CA ASP A 301 -6.71 36.30 -5.70
C ASP A 301 -6.45 35.98 -7.18
N ALA A 302 -6.29 34.71 -7.54
CA ALA A 302 -6.15 34.28 -8.94
C ALA A 302 -7.40 34.63 -9.77
N THR A 303 -8.59 34.51 -9.17
CA THR A 303 -9.85 34.87 -9.83
C THR A 303 -9.95 36.39 -10.05
N LYS A 304 -9.52 37.20 -9.08
CA LYS A 304 -9.45 38.66 -9.22
C LYS A 304 -8.48 39.07 -10.33
N GLU A 305 -7.30 38.45 -10.36
CA GLU A 305 -6.29 38.74 -11.38
C GLU A 305 -6.77 38.34 -12.78
N LEU A 306 -7.38 37.17 -12.92
CA LEU A 306 -7.98 36.71 -14.18
C LEU A 306 -9.05 37.69 -14.69
N ASN A 307 -9.93 38.17 -13.80
CA ASN A 307 -10.95 39.15 -14.16
C ASN A 307 -10.33 40.49 -14.60
N ASN A 308 -9.26 40.93 -13.92
CA ASN A 308 -8.56 42.16 -14.28
C ASN A 308 -7.90 42.05 -15.67
N VAL A 309 -7.18 40.96 -15.93
CA VAL A 309 -6.57 40.68 -17.24
C VAL A 309 -7.64 40.60 -18.33
N LYS A 310 -8.79 39.97 -18.05
CA LYS A 310 -9.90 39.90 -19.00
C LYS A 310 -10.42 41.29 -19.38
N LEU A 311 -10.61 42.18 -18.40
CA LEU A 311 -11.02 43.57 -18.66
C LEU A 311 -9.96 44.33 -19.47
N GLU A 312 -8.67 44.13 -19.19
CA GLU A 312 -7.59 44.77 -19.96
C GLU A 312 -7.57 44.28 -21.41
N VAL A 313 -7.74 42.98 -21.63
CA VAL A 313 -7.84 42.38 -22.98
C VAL A 313 -9.05 42.92 -23.73
N GLU A 314 -10.22 43.01 -23.10
CA GLU A 314 -11.43 43.58 -23.71
C GLU A 314 -11.23 45.06 -24.09
N SER A 315 -10.59 45.85 -23.22
CA SER A 315 -10.23 47.25 -23.50
C SER A 315 -9.26 47.40 -24.68
N LYS A 316 -8.20 46.58 -24.72
CA LYS A 316 -7.24 46.55 -25.84
C LYS A 316 -7.92 46.13 -27.14
N LYS A 317 -8.81 45.14 -27.10
CA LYS A 317 -9.59 44.70 -28.26
C LYS A 317 -10.45 45.84 -28.80
N HIS A 318 -11.16 46.58 -27.94
CA HIS A 318 -11.98 47.70 -28.37
C HIS A 318 -11.14 48.81 -29.03
N THR A 319 -9.96 49.08 -28.48
CA THR A 319 -9.00 50.05 -29.05
C THR A 319 -8.49 49.61 -30.42
N LEU A 320 -8.18 48.33 -30.59
CA LEU A 320 -7.77 47.75 -31.87
C LEU A 320 -8.90 47.81 -32.90
N ASP A 321 -10.13 47.47 -32.52
CA ASP A 321 -11.29 47.57 -33.40
C ASP A 321 -11.53 49.02 -33.87
N GLN A 322 -11.34 50.00 -32.98
CA GLN A 322 -11.43 51.42 -33.34
C GLN A 322 -10.32 51.84 -34.32
N ARG A 323 -9.08 51.41 -34.08
CA ARG A 323 -7.96 51.66 -35.00
C ARG A 323 -8.20 51.00 -36.36
N GLN A 324 -8.71 49.77 -36.38
CA GLN A 324 -9.03 49.06 -37.61
C GLN A 324 -10.04 49.83 -38.45
N ARG A 325 -11.14 50.31 -37.85
CA ARG A 325 -12.13 51.16 -38.55
C ARG A 325 -11.52 52.46 -39.08
N GLN A 326 -10.60 53.07 -38.32
CA GLN A 326 -9.92 54.29 -38.76
C GLN A 326 -9.01 54.01 -39.97
N VAL A 327 -8.26 52.90 -39.96
CA VAL A 327 -7.44 52.47 -41.10
C VAL A 327 -8.32 52.20 -42.31
N GLU A 328 -9.44 51.48 -42.15
CA GLU A 328 -10.40 51.22 -43.23
C GLU A 328 -10.95 52.51 -43.85
N SER A 329 -11.26 53.52 -43.02
CA SER A 329 -11.69 54.85 -43.50
C SER A 329 -10.59 55.54 -44.32
N VAL A 330 -9.35 55.54 -43.82
CA VAL A 330 -8.21 56.18 -44.53
C VAL A 330 -7.91 55.46 -45.85
N VAL A 331 -7.99 54.13 -45.88
CA VAL A 331 -7.83 53.34 -47.11
C VAL A 331 -8.92 53.71 -48.12
N ALA A 332 -10.19 53.77 -47.69
CA ALA A 332 -11.30 54.17 -48.56
C ALA A 332 -11.13 55.60 -49.13
N GLU A 333 -10.64 56.54 -48.32
CA GLU A 333 -10.29 57.89 -48.78
C GLU A 333 -9.14 57.86 -49.81
N GLY A 334 -8.09 57.07 -49.55
CA GLY A 334 -6.98 56.86 -50.47
C GLY A 334 -7.42 56.27 -51.81
N ASP A 335 -8.31 55.29 -51.80
CA ASP A 335 -8.90 54.68 -53.00
C ASP A 335 -9.74 55.70 -53.78
N ALA A 336 -10.54 56.53 -53.08
CA ALA A 336 -11.32 57.59 -53.69
C ALA A 336 -10.43 58.66 -54.36
N ILE A 337 -9.35 59.08 -53.70
CA ILE A 337 -8.35 60.00 -54.25
C ILE A 337 -7.67 59.38 -55.48
N THR A 338 -7.25 58.11 -55.39
CA THR A 338 -6.61 57.39 -56.49
C THR A 338 -7.52 57.30 -57.71
N SER A 339 -8.81 56.98 -57.50
CA SER A 339 -9.82 56.98 -58.54
C SER A 339 -9.98 58.36 -59.20
N LYS A 340 -9.99 59.43 -58.39
CA LYS A 340 -10.05 60.81 -58.90
C LYS A 340 -8.81 61.21 -59.70
N ILE A 341 -7.61 60.84 -59.25
CA ILE A 341 -6.35 61.06 -59.98
C ILE A 341 -6.42 60.37 -61.35
N ASN A 342 -6.86 59.11 -61.38
CA ASN A 342 -6.98 58.35 -62.63
C ASN A 342 -7.99 58.99 -63.59
N SER A 343 -9.14 59.44 -63.10
CA SER A 343 -10.13 60.15 -63.91
C SER A 343 -9.60 61.46 -64.50
N VAL A 344 -8.89 62.28 -63.70
CA VAL A 344 -8.27 63.53 -64.16
C VAL A 344 -7.17 63.23 -65.18
N LYS A 345 -6.35 62.20 -64.95
CA LYS A 345 -5.30 61.78 -65.89
C LYS A 345 -5.89 61.37 -67.23
N GLN A 346 -6.92 60.52 -67.24
CA GLN A 346 -7.63 60.13 -68.46
C GLN A 346 -8.27 61.32 -69.19
N SER A 347 -8.88 62.26 -68.45
CA SER A 347 -9.43 63.48 -69.04
C SER A 347 -8.33 64.39 -69.63
N GLY A 348 -7.18 64.48 -68.95
CA GLY A 348 -6.00 65.21 -69.43
C GLY A 348 -5.41 64.59 -70.70
N GLU A 349 -5.24 63.27 -70.71
CA GLU A 349 -4.80 62.51 -71.90
C GLU A 349 -5.74 62.74 -73.08
N ALA A 350 -7.07 62.68 -72.87
CA ALA A 350 -8.06 62.95 -73.90
C ALA A 350 -7.96 64.40 -74.43
N LYS A 351 -7.78 65.40 -73.57
CA LYS A 351 -7.59 66.80 -74.00
C LYS A 351 -6.28 67.01 -74.75
N MET A 352 -5.18 66.39 -74.34
CA MET A 352 -3.93 66.46 -75.10
C MET A 352 -4.09 65.87 -76.48
N GLN A 353 -4.83 64.76 -76.61
CA GLN A 353 -5.13 64.16 -77.90
C GLN A 353 -5.98 65.09 -78.78
N GLU A 354 -7.01 65.75 -78.22
CA GLU A 354 -7.82 66.75 -78.94
C GLU A 354 -6.97 67.94 -79.39
N LEU A 355 -6.11 68.47 -78.51
CA LEU A 355 -5.20 69.58 -78.85
C LEU A 355 -4.17 69.17 -79.90
N GLY A 356 -3.65 67.95 -79.83
CA GLY A 356 -2.77 67.38 -80.86
C GLY A 356 -3.45 67.35 -82.22
N GLN A 357 -4.69 66.84 -82.27
CA GLN A 357 -5.51 66.82 -83.50
C GLN A 357 -5.78 68.24 -84.03
N LYS A 358 -6.17 69.19 -83.17
CA LYS A 358 -6.33 70.61 -83.57
C LYS A 358 -5.04 71.23 -84.07
N GLY A 359 -3.91 70.91 -83.44
CA GLY A 359 -2.59 71.36 -83.88
C GLY A 359 -2.25 70.84 -85.28
N GLU A 360 -2.55 69.56 -85.55
CA GLU A 360 -2.42 68.95 -86.87
C GLU A 360 -3.36 69.59 -87.90
N GLU A 361 -4.61 69.92 -87.54
CA GLU A 361 -5.55 70.65 -88.39
C GLU A 361 -5.03 72.04 -88.74
N ILE A 362 -4.56 72.81 -87.74
CA ILE A 362 -3.98 74.15 -87.95
C ILE A 362 -2.73 74.06 -88.83
N MET A 363 -1.85 73.08 -88.61
CA MET A 363 -0.71 72.81 -89.48
C MET A 363 -1.16 72.52 -90.91
N THR A 364 -2.18 71.70 -91.09
CA THR A 364 -2.73 71.34 -92.41
C THR A 364 -3.33 72.55 -93.11
N GLU A 365 -4.10 73.38 -92.41
CA GLU A 365 -4.64 74.63 -92.92
C GLU A 365 -3.55 75.67 -93.20
N PHE A 366 -2.52 75.77 -92.36
CA PHE A 366 -1.34 76.61 -92.61
C PHE A 366 -0.61 76.16 -93.88
N TYR A 367 -0.40 74.86 -94.08
CA TYR A 367 0.19 74.33 -95.31
C TYR A 367 -0.70 74.62 -96.53
N ARG A 368 -2.03 74.49 -96.42
CA ARG A 368 -2.97 74.91 -97.48
C ARG A 368 -2.84 76.39 -97.81
N TYR A 369 -2.85 77.26 -96.81
CA TYR A 369 -2.71 78.70 -96.99
C TYR A 369 -1.35 79.07 -97.57
N SER A 370 -0.26 78.47 -97.06
CA SER A 370 1.09 78.67 -97.57
C SER A 370 1.23 78.24 -99.03
N ASN A 371 0.60 77.13 -99.42
CA ASN A 371 0.55 76.68 -100.81
C ASN A 371 -0.33 77.59 -101.67
N SER A 372 -1.48 78.06 -101.18
CA SER A 372 -2.34 79.00 -101.90
C SER A 372 -1.70 80.38 -102.09
N ILE A 373 -0.93 80.87 -101.12
CA ILE A 373 -0.14 82.11 -101.24
C ILE A 373 1.00 81.94 -102.24
N ARG A 374 1.62 80.75 -102.27
CA ARG A 374 2.64 80.37 -103.27
C ARG A 374 2.09 80.36 -104.69
N ASP A 375 0.80 80.05 -104.85
CA ASP A 375 0.12 80.07 -106.16
C ASP A 375 -0.34 81.49 -106.59
N LEU A 376 -0.44 82.45 -105.65
CA LEU A 376 -0.82 83.85 -105.93
C LEU A 376 0.37 84.78 -106.27
N PHE A 377 1.60 84.31 -106.10
CA PHE A 377 2.82 85.02 -106.51
C PHE A 377 3.80 84.08 -107.23
N PRO A 378 4.01 84.20 -108.55
CA PRO A 378 5.11 83.52 -109.22
C PRO A 378 6.43 84.17 -108.83
N THR A 379 7.23 83.42 -108.05
CA THR A 379 8.69 83.46 -107.90
C THR A 379 9.40 84.82 -107.81
N THR A 380 10.12 85.00 -106.70
CA THR A 380 11.52 85.44 -106.75
C THR A 380 12.34 84.60 -105.78
N ASP A 381 13.30 83.85 -106.33
CA ASP A 381 14.46 83.29 -105.63
C ASP A 381 15.06 84.31 -104.66
N VAL A 382 15.20 83.96 -103.38
CA VAL A 382 16.41 84.22 -102.58
C VAL A 382 16.45 83.24 -101.39
N ASN A 383 17.44 82.35 -101.44
CA ASN A 383 18.02 81.58 -100.33
C ASN A 383 18.60 82.54 -99.26
N PRO A 384 18.38 82.32 -97.95
CA PRO A 384 19.54 81.86 -97.18
C PRO A 384 19.24 80.91 -96.03
N ALA A 385 20.25 80.09 -95.78
CA ALA A 385 20.44 79.21 -94.65
C ALA A 385 20.50 79.94 -93.29
N ALA A 386 20.29 79.10 -92.25
CA ALA A 386 20.85 79.16 -90.90
C ALA A 386 19.95 79.63 -89.75
N VAL A 387 20.32 79.12 -88.57
CA VAL A 387 19.78 79.30 -87.21
C VAL A 387 18.72 78.25 -86.83
N GLN A 388 19.03 77.10 -86.23
CA GLN A 388 19.81 76.79 -85.01
C GLN A 388 19.07 77.04 -83.68
N LYS A 389 18.87 75.93 -82.98
CA LYS A 389 18.86 75.74 -81.51
C LYS A 389 17.69 76.25 -80.64
N ARG A 390 17.28 75.29 -79.78
CA ARG A 390 16.82 75.42 -78.36
C ARG A 390 15.40 76.00 -78.22
N SER A 391 14.51 75.42 -77.42
CA SER A 391 14.66 74.62 -76.19
C SER A 391 13.58 73.56 -76.08
#